data_AF-A0A4R6JAE1-F1
#
_entry.id   AF-A0A4R6JAE1-F1
#
_cell.length_a   1.000
_cell.length_b   1.000
_cell.length_c   1.000
_cell.angle_alpha   90.00
_cell.angle_beta   90.00
_cell.angle_gamma   90.00
#
_symmetry.space_group_name_H-M   'P 1'
#
loop_
_entity.id
_entity.type
_entity.pdbx_description
1 polymer ?
#
loop_
_entity_poly.entity_id
_entity_poly.type
_entity_poly.pdbx_seq_one_letter_code
_entity_poly.pdbx_strand_id
1 'polypeptide(L)'
;MNVVAEMLLTDPAPAAIWATLILLTFPALLMLGSPEAMRHPGRTLRDLLTALRSARLFAGKTLPSPYASTPVPSAHNGSTRHLPTRSSSAGDVSSQHASSQHASSQHASSQHASSQYASSQYVSEVRVAAERAAVAAQRWQELWEQAEATVNAAYESWLDADARLRKAMVAARWGTPWSAPTCEEYAARERFLHRAVAVACDRGDLPAAALADALAGRNGWDARLHPVDQELVITKATVTYRRHCYDTAAAAELTARHDADLAHRAAGSLAREALAAPFTTVPSPATPAPGRRPMVVPA
;
A
#
# COMPACT_ATOMS: atom_id res chain seq x y z
N MET A 1 -47.01 -17.35 10.64
CA MET A 1 -47.17 -15.92 10.97
C MET A 1 -46.01 -15.52 11.86
N ASN A 2 -45.16 -14.63 11.36
CA ASN A 2 -43.84 -14.37 11.92
C ASN A 2 -43.98 -13.23 12.95
N VAL A 3 -44.27 -13.57 14.21
CA VAL A 3 -44.51 -12.62 15.32
C VAL A 3 -43.37 -11.60 15.45
N VAL A 4 -42.15 -11.98 15.07
CA VAL A 4 -40.96 -11.10 15.06
C VAL A 4 -41.05 -10.02 13.98
N ALA A 5 -41.64 -10.31 12.82
CA ALA A 5 -41.78 -9.33 11.73
C ALA A 5 -42.88 -8.30 12.01
N GLU A 6 -43.94 -8.70 12.71
CA GLU A 6 -45.03 -7.80 13.10
C GLU A 6 -44.62 -6.88 14.26
N MET A 7 -43.76 -7.38 15.17
CA MET A 7 -43.18 -6.61 16.27
C MET A 7 -42.10 -5.62 15.80
N LEU A 8 -41.44 -5.87 14.67
CA LEU A 8 -40.46 -4.95 14.06
C LEU A 8 -41.10 -3.75 13.33
N LEU A 9 -42.38 -3.82 12.98
CA LEU A 9 -43.07 -2.77 12.23
C LEU A 9 -43.83 -1.77 13.11
N THR A 10 -44.18 -2.12 14.35
CA THR A 10 -45.15 -1.37 15.17
C THR A 10 -44.54 -0.59 16.33
N ASP A 11 -43.34 -0.95 16.81
CA ASP A 11 -42.70 -0.23 17.92
C ASP A 11 -41.17 -0.21 17.78
N PRO A 12 -40.53 0.95 17.55
CA PRO A 12 -39.08 1.03 17.32
C PRO A 12 -38.25 0.83 18.60
N ALA A 13 -38.85 1.01 19.78
CA ALA A 13 -38.13 0.97 21.05
C ALA A 13 -37.64 -0.45 21.44
N PRO A 14 -38.45 -1.53 21.35
CA PRO A 14 -38.00 -2.89 21.61
C PRO A 14 -36.93 -3.36 20.61
N ALA A 15 -37.04 -2.97 19.34
CA ALA A 15 -36.06 -3.32 18.31
C ALA A 15 -34.68 -2.71 18.60
N ALA A 16 -34.63 -1.45 19.08
CA ALA A 16 -33.39 -0.81 19.50
C ALA A 16 -32.75 -1.48 20.72
N ILE A 17 -33.56 -1.96 21.66
CA ILE A 17 -33.08 -2.71 22.84
C ILE A 17 -32.49 -4.06 22.42
N TRP A 18 -33.15 -4.79 21.52
CA TRP A 18 -32.61 -6.04 20.99
C TRP A 18 -31.34 -5.84 20.17
N ALA A 19 -31.28 -4.78 19.35
CA ALA A 19 -30.08 -4.45 18.59
C ALA A 19 -28.89 -4.10 19.51
N THR A 20 -29.12 -3.32 20.57
CA THR A 20 -28.07 -2.98 21.54
C THR A 20 -27.63 -4.19 22.36
N LEU A 21 -28.55 -5.07 22.77
CA LEU A 21 -28.22 -6.33 23.45
C LEU A 21 -27.39 -7.27 22.56
N ILE A 22 -27.76 -7.42 21.28
CA ILE A 22 -26.98 -8.22 20.33
C ILE A 22 -25.60 -7.58 20.13
N LEU A 23 -25.54 -6.26 19.94
CA LEU A 23 -24.26 -5.54 19.77
C LEU A 23 -23.34 -5.67 21.00
N LEU A 24 -23.91 -5.70 22.20
CA LEU A 24 -23.18 -5.81 23.46
C LEU A 24 -22.72 -7.25 23.75
N THR A 25 -23.52 -8.25 23.39
CA THR A 25 -23.26 -9.66 23.71
C THR A 25 -22.46 -10.39 22.64
N PHE A 26 -22.48 -9.90 21.39
CA PHE A 26 -21.76 -10.50 20.27
C PHE A 26 -20.24 -10.60 20.48
N PRO A 27 -19.54 -9.59 21.05
CA PRO A 27 -18.11 -9.70 21.35
C PRO A 27 -17.82 -10.78 22.41
N ALA A 28 -18.69 -10.94 23.41
CA ALA A 28 -18.53 -11.96 24.46
C ALA A 28 -18.76 -13.38 23.92
N LEU A 29 -19.70 -13.55 22.98
CA LEU A 29 -19.92 -14.81 22.27
C LEU A 29 -18.74 -15.15 21.33
N LEU A 30 -18.18 -14.15 20.64
CA LEU A 30 -16.96 -14.33 19.85
C LEU A 30 -15.75 -14.72 20.72
N MET A 31 -15.66 -14.17 21.93
CA MET A 31 -14.64 -14.53 22.92
C MET A 31 -14.77 -15.98 23.43
N LEU A 32 -15.99 -16.52 23.48
CA LEU A 32 -16.23 -17.89 23.97
C LEU A 32 -16.02 -18.97 22.87
N GLY A 33 -16.18 -18.59 21.61
CA GLY A 33 -16.17 -19.53 20.48
C GLY A 33 -14.79 -19.83 19.87
N SER A 34 -13.78 -18.97 20.07
CA SER A 34 -12.45 -19.17 19.49
C SER A 34 -11.33 -18.50 20.30
N PRO A 35 -10.41 -19.26 20.92
CA PRO A 35 -9.24 -18.71 21.59
C PRO A 35 -8.25 -18.04 20.61
N GLU A 36 -8.32 -18.33 19.30
CA GLU A 36 -7.54 -17.66 18.26
C GLU A 36 -8.04 -16.24 17.97
N ALA A 37 -9.35 -15.98 18.12
CA ALA A 37 -9.92 -14.64 17.94
C ALA A 37 -9.41 -13.64 19.00
N MET A 38 -8.91 -14.13 20.14
CA MET A 38 -8.37 -13.31 21.23
C MET A 38 -7.04 -12.63 20.88
N ARG A 39 -6.25 -13.24 19.99
CA ARG A 39 -4.92 -12.71 19.64
C ARG A 39 -5.00 -11.59 18.61
N HIS A 40 -6.02 -11.61 17.73
CA HIS A 40 -6.14 -10.66 16.62
C HIS A 40 -7.59 -10.24 16.33
N PRO A 41 -8.27 -9.52 17.25
CA PRO A 41 -9.68 -9.13 17.08
C PRO A 41 -9.93 -8.24 15.85
N GLY A 42 -8.91 -7.51 15.39
CA GLY A 42 -8.99 -6.70 14.18
C GLY A 42 -8.98 -7.49 12.87
N ARG A 43 -8.37 -8.69 12.84
CA ARG A 43 -8.33 -9.54 11.64
C ARG A 43 -9.65 -10.26 11.43
N THR A 44 -10.23 -10.84 12.49
CA THR A 44 -11.53 -11.52 12.41
C THR A 44 -12.66 -10.57 12.00
N LEU A 45 -12.62 -9.31 12.46
CA LEU A 45 -13.58 -8.29 12.02
C LEU A 45 -13.40 -7.92 10.54
N ARG A 46 -12.15 -7.80 10.07
CA ARG A 46 -11.85 -7.52 8.65
C ARG A 46 -12.27 -8.68 7.75
N ASP A 47 -12.01 -9.92 8.14
CA ASP A 47 -12.40 -11.11 7.38
C ASP A 47 -13.93 -11.23 7.27
N LEU A 48 -14.65 -10.97 8.37
CA LEU A 48 -16.11 -10.93 8.40
C LEU A 48 -16.68 -9.82 7.49
N LEU A 49 -16.10 -8.61 7.57
CA LEU A 49 -16.52 -7.48 6.72
C LEU A 49 -16.22 -7.73 5.24
N THR A 50 -15.11 -8.40 4.94
CA THR A 50 -14.73 -8.78 3.58
C THR A 50 -15.68 -9.84 3.04
N ALA A 51 -16.02 -10.87 3.83
CA ALA A 51 -17.02 -11.88 3.50
C ALA A 51 -18.41 -11.27 3.23
N LEU A 52 -18.85 -10.32 4.08
CA LEU A 52 -20.10 -9.59 3.89
C LEU A 52 -20.09 -8.69 2.65
N ARG A 53 -18.96 -8.04 2.34
CA ARG A 53 -18.80 -7.22 1.14
C ARG A 53 -18.81 -8.07 -0.13
N SER A 54 -18.19 -9.25 -0.14
CA SER A 54 -18.26 -10.20 -1.26
C SER A 54 -19.65 -10.78 -1.47
N ALA A 55 -20.41 -11.03 -0.40
CA ALA A 55 -21.81 -11.48 -0.51
C ALA A 55 -22.73 -10.39 -1.09
N ARG A 56 -22.45 -9.11 -0.81
CA ARG A 56 -23.25 -7.97 -1.28
C ARG A 56 -23.02 -7.61 -2.75
N LEU A 57 -21.82 -7.91 -3.28
CA LEU A 57 -21.49 -7.66 -4.69
C LEU A 57 -22.11 -8.69 -5.66
N PHE A 58 -22.63 -9.81 -5.15
CA PHE A 58 -23.37 -10.80 -5.94
C PHE A 58 -24.86 -10.48 -6.13
N ALA A 59 -25.41 -9.52 -5.38
CA ALA A 59 -26.86 -9.26 -5.31
C ALA A 59 -27.36 -8.06 -6.13
N GLY A 60 -26.52 -7.42 -6.96
CA GLY A 60 -26.94 -6.22 -7.69
C GLY A 60 -26.12 -5.97 -8.94
N LYS A 61 -26.51 -6.59 -10.06
CA LYS A 61 -26.01 -6.27 -11.40
C LYS A 61 -27.19 -6.01 -12.33
N THR A 62 -27.57 -4.73 -12.45
CA THR A 62 -28.38 -4.20 -13.55
C THR A 62 -27.52 -3.19 -14.33
N LEU A 63 -27.55 -3.29 -15.65
CA LEU A 63 -26.69 -2.59 -16.62
C LEU A 63 -27.13 -1.13 -16.86
N PRO A 64 -26.23 -0.27 -17.40
CA PRO A 64 -26.41 1.17 -17.49
C PRO A 64 -26.97 1.67 -18.83
N SER A 65 -27.49 2.91 -18.82
CA SER A 65 -27.96 3.70 -19.97
C SER A 65 -27.00 4.88 -20.26
N PRO A 66 -26.76 5.28 -21.52
CA PRO A 66 -25.76 6.26 -21.91
C PRO A 66 -26.33 7.69 -22.00
N TYR A 67 -25.51 8.74 -21.82
CA TYR A 67 -25.45 9.97 -22.65
C TYR A 67 -24.49 11.05 -22.07
N ALA A 68 -23.95 11.84 -23.00
CA ALA A 68 -23.47 13.24 -22.91
C ALA A 68 -21.95 13.52 -22.83
N SER A 69 -21.49 14.19 -23.90
CA SER A 69 -20.14 14.66 -24.23
C SER A 69 -19.85 16.09 -23.73
N THR A 70 -18.57 16.52 -23.63
CA THR A 70 -18.02 17.91 -23.85
C THR A 70 -16.47 17.96 -23.64
N PRO A 71 -15.71 19.04 -24.07
CA PRO A 71 -14.39 18.92 -24.72
C PRO A 71 -13.12 19.56 -24.05
N VAL A 72 -11.90 19.08 -24.44
CA VAL A 72 -10.58 19.77 -24.81
C VAL A 72 -9.81 20.61 -23.73
N PRO A 73 -8.44 20.60 -23.56
CA PRO A 73 -7.39 21.05 -24.56
C PRO A 73 -5.92 20.47 -24.58
N SER A 74 -5.35 20.53 -25.81
CA SER A 74 -4.01 20.94 -26.36
C SER A 74 -2.61 20.72 -25.72
N ALA A 75 -1.65 20.21 -26.53
CA ALA A 75 -0.21 20.61 -26.69
C ALA A 75 0.46 19.81 -27.88
N HIS A 76 0.92 20.35 -29.01
CA HIS A 76 2.13 21.10 -29.45
C HIS A 76 3.39 20.29 -29.90
N ASN A 77 4.04 20.80 -30.98
CA ASN A 77 5.27 20.42 -31.74
C ASN A 77 5.15 19.32 -32.83
N GLY A 78 5.65 19.44 -34.07
CA GLY A 78 6.47 20.46 -34.77
C GLY A 78 7.58 19.80 -35.63
N SER A 79 7.45 19.74 -36.97
CA SER A 79 8.60 19.62 -37.90
C SER A 79 8.21 19.68 -39.38
N THR A 80 8.86 20.58 -40.12
CA THR A 80 8.68 20.92 -41.53
C THR A 80 9.80 20.33 -42.40
N ARG A 81 9.50 19.83 -43.61
CA ARG A 81 10.50 19.66 -44.69
C ARG A 81 9.92 19.93 -46.07
N HIS A 82 10.79 20.46 -46.91
CA HIS A 82 10.56 21.17 -48.16
C HIS A 82 10.33 20.29 -49.40
N LEU A 83 9.55 20.85 -50.33
CA LEU A 83 9.36 20.47 -51.73
C LEU A 83 10.55 20.87 -52.63
N PRO A 84 10.63 20.23 -53.81
CA PRO A 84 10.98 20.94 -55.04
C PRO A 84 9.87 20.87 -56.10
N THR A 85 9.78 21.94 -56.88
CA THR A 85 8.90 22.19 -58.01
C THR A 85 9.42 21.55 -59.30
N ARG A 86 8.53 20.99 -60.13
CA ARG A 86 8.79 20.77 -61.56
C ARG A 86 7.53 20.99 -62.40
N SER A 87 7.77 21.64 -63.52
CA SER A 87 6.82 22.21 -64.48
C SER A 87 6.43 21.26 -65.62
N SER A 88 5.24 21.54 -66.15
CA SER A 88 4.77 21.37 -67.54
C SER A 88 4.37 19.99 -68.04
N SER A 89 3.08 19.86 -68.41
CA SER A 89 2.63 19.35 -69.71
C SER A 89 1.09 19.38 -69.76
N ALA A 90 0.54 20.15 -70.69
CA ALA A 90 -0.90 20.24 -70.96
C ALA A 90 -1.29 19.13 -71.96
N GLY A 91 -2.13 18.20 -71.54
CA GLY A 91 -2.72 17.14 -72.37
C GLY A 91 -3.60 16.21 -71.53
N ASP A 92 -4.87 16.06 -71.93
CA ASP A 92 -5.90 15.16 -71.38
C ASP A 92 -6.40 15.37 -69.94
N VAL A 93 -7.24 16.39 -69.77
CA VAL A 93 -7.82 16.79 -68.46
C VAL A 93 -9.05 15.95 -68.04
N SER A 94 -9.71 15.24 -68.96
CA SER A 94 -10.96 14.52 -68.61
C SER A 94 -10.74 13.12 -68.01
N SER A 95 -9.69 12.42 -68.40
CA SER A 95 -9.36 11.06 -67.92
C SER A 95 -8.63 11.06 -66.57
N GLN A 96 -7.91 12.15 -66.26
CA GLN A 96 -7.12 12.28 -65.03
C GLN A 96 -7.97 12.54 -63.78
N HIS A 97 -9.14 13.16 -63.92
CA HIS A 97 -10.02 13.45 -62.77
C HIS A 97 -10.66 12.19 -62.17
N ALA A 98 -11.02 11.19 -62.98
CA ALA A 98 -11.56 9.93 -62.48
C ALA A 98 -10.51 9.09 -61.73
N SER A 99 -9.27 8.99 -62.26
CA SER A 99 -8.17 8.29 -61.59
C SER A 99 -7.70 8.99 -60.30
N SER A 100 -7.72 10.32 -60.26
CA SER A 100 -7.38 11.10 -59.06
C SER A 100 -8.42 10.94 -57.94
N GLN A 101 -9.70 10.87 -58.30
CA GLN A 101 -10.77 10.61 -57.32
C GLN A 101 -10.66 9.19 -56.74
N HIS A 102 -10.43 8.17 -57.57
CA HIS A 102 -10.23 6.81 -57.09
C HIS A 102 -9.00 6.63 -56.20
N ALA A 103 -7.87 7.27 -56.53
CA ALA A 103 -6.68 7.26 -55.68
C ALA A 103 -6.94 7.94 -54.32
N SER A 104 -7.66 9.07 -54.32
CA SER A 104 -8.00 9.80 -53.09
C SER A 104 -8.93 9.00 -52.17
N SER A 105 -9.94 8.32 -52.74
CA SER A 105 -10.82 7.43 -51.98
C SER A 105 -10.08 6.25 -51.37
N GLN A 106 -9.16 5.63 -52.12
CA GLN A 106 -8.35 4.51 -51.61
C GLN A 106 -7.41 4.94 -50.48
N HIS A 107 -6.79 6.12 -50.58
CA HIS A 107 -5.96 6.67 -49.50
C HIS A 107 -6.77 6.98 -48.25
N ALA A 108 -7.96 7.58 -48.38
CA ALA A 108 -8.85 7.83 -47.24
C ALA A 108 -9.29 6.53 -46.56
N SER A 109 -9.70 5.51 -47.32
CA SER A 109 -10.07 4.20 -46.76
C SER A 109 -8.89 3.51 -46.05
N SER A 110 -7.68 3.60 -46.61
CA SER A 110 -6.47 3.03 -45.99
C SER A 110 -6.09 3.76 -44.70
N GLN A 111 -6.27 5.08 -44.65
CA GLN A 111 -6.06 5.88 -43.44
C GLN A 111 -7.10 5.57 -42.35
N HIS A 112 -8.36 5.36 -42.72
CA HIS A 112 -9.40 4.95 -41.77
C HIS A 112 -9.12 3.56 -41.20
N ALA A 113 -8.73 2.59 -42.04
CA ALA A 113 -8.38 1.25 -41.60
C ALA A 113 -7.18 1.28 -40.63
N SER A 114 -6.09 1.96 -40.98
CA SER A 114 -4.91 2.10 -40.11
C SER A 114 -5.24 2.80 -38.78
N SER A 115 -6.09 3.83 -38.79
CA SER A 115 -6.54 4.50 -37.56
C SER A 115 -7.39 3.60 -36.66
N GLN A 116 -8.24 2.73 -37.24
CA GLN A 116 -9.00 1.74 -36.48
C GLN A 116 -8.09 0.68 -35.86
N TYR A 117 -7.08 0.19 -36.61
CA TYR A 117 -6.09 -0.73 -36.08
C TYR A 117 -5.29 -0.11 -34.94
N ALA A 118 -4.81 1.13 -35.08
CA ALA A 118 -4.10 1.84 -34.02
C ALA A 118 -4.97 2.04 -32.76
N SER A 119 -6.24 2.40 -32.92
CA SER A 119 -7.18 2.55 -31.79
C SER A 119 -7.42 1.22 -31.06
N SER A 120 -7.66 0.13 -31.80
CA SER A 120 -7.84 -1.20 -31.20
C SER A 120 -6.59 -1.72 -30.48
N GLN A 121 -5.39 -1.44 -31.00
CA GLN A 121 -4.13 -1.75 -30.32
C GLN A 121 -4.00 -0.95 -29.02
N TYR A 122 -4.21 0.36 -29.07
CA TYR A 122 -4.16 1.21 -27.87
C TYR A 122 -5.15 0.75 -26.80
N VAL A 123 -6.41 0.47 -27.15
CA VAL A 123 -7.41 -0.06 -26.19
C VAL A 123 -6.93 -1.37 -25.56
N SER A 124 -6.33 -2.27 -26.36
CA SER A 124 -5.77 -3.52 -25.85
C SER A 124 -4.60 -3.29 -24.90
N GLU A 125 -3.69 -2.38 -25.24
CA GLU A 125 -2.53 -2.03 -24.41
C GLU A 125 -2.93 -1.41 -23.08
N VAL A 126 -3.87 -0.46 -23.08
CA VAL A 126 -4.39 0.17 -21.85
C VAL A 126 -5.08 -0.87 -20.96
N ARG A 127 -5.83 -1.80 -21.54
CA ARG A 127 -6.44 -2.90 -20.77
C ARG A 127 -5.39 -3.79 -20.11
N VAL A 128 -4.35 -4.20 -20.85
CA VAL A 128 -3.25 -5.00 -20.30
C VAL A 128 -2.49 -4.22 -19.21
N ALA A 129 -2.28 -2.92 -19.40
CA ALA A 129 -1.66 -2.06 -18.40
C ALA A 129 -2.50 -1.96 -17.11
N ALA A 130 -3.82 -1.81 -17.25
CA ALA A 130 -4.75 -1.77 -16.11
C ALA A 130 -4.75 -3.10 -15.33
N GLU A 131 -4.77 -4.23 -16.03
CA GLU A 131 -4.69 -5.56 -15.41
C GLU A 131 -3.37 -5.74 -14.64
N ARG A 132 -2.23 -5.37 -15.26
CA ARG A 132 -0.92 -5.43 -14.60
C ARG A 132 -0.83 -4.52 -13.38
N ALA A 133 -1.38 -3.31 -13.47
CA ALA A 133 -1.42 -2.38 -12.36
C ALA A 133 -2.29 -2.89 -11.21
N ALA A 134 -3.41 -3.56 -11.50
CA ALA A 134 -4.24 -4.20 -10.47
C ALA A 134 -3.47 -5.32 -9.73
N VAL A 135 -2.71 -6.16 -10.44
CA VAL A 135 -1.85 -7.18 -9.82
C VAL A 135 -0.75 -6.55 -8.98
N ALA A 136 -0.11 -5.48 -9.47
CA ALA A 136 0.91 -4.76 -8.71
C ALA A 136 0.33 -4.13 -7.43
N ALA A 137 -0.85 -3.52 -7.52
CA ALA A 137 -1.60 -3.00 -6.39
C ALA A 137 -1.88 -4.07 -5.32
N GLN A 138 -2.25 -5.28 -5.73
CA GLN A 138 -2.46 -6.40 -4.80
C GLN A 138 -1.16 -6.81 -4.09
N ARG A 139 -0.03 -6.91 -4.81
CA ARG A 139 1.26 -7.24 -4.20
C ARG A 139 1.70 -6.20 -3.17
N TRP A 140 1.48 -4.92 -3.46
CA TRP A 140 1.77 -3.86 -2.50
C TRP A 140 0.87 -3.93 -1.25
N GLN A 141 -0.39 -4.31 -1.43
CA GLN A 141 -1.30 -4.57 -0.31
C GLN A 141 -0.78 -5.70 0.58
N GLU A 142 -0.33 -6.82 -0.01
CA GLU A 142 0.27 -7.95 0.73
C GLU A 142 1.55 -7.54 1.48
N LEU A 143 2.40 -6.71 0.87
CA LEU A 143 3.61 -6.18 1.51
C LEU A 143 3.27 -5.25 2.69
N TRP A 144 2.26 -4.39 2.56
CA TRP A 144 1.79 -3.56 3.66
C TRP A 144 1.25 -4.41 4.82
N GLU A 145 0.47 -5.46 4.54
CA GLU A 145 -0.03 -6.37 5.57
C GLU A 145 1.10 -7.12 6.32
N GLN A 146 2.16 -7.50 5.61
CA GLN A 146 3.37 -8.08 6.22
C GLN A 146 4.11 -7.06 7.09
N ALA A 147 4.19 -5.80 6.65
CA ALA A 147 4.78 -4.72 7.45
C ALA A 147 3.93 -4.44 8.70
N GLU A 148 2.60 -4.40 8.59
CA GLU A 148 1.67 -4.27 9.72
C GLU A 148 1.89 -5.41 10.74
N ALA A 149 2.00 -6.66 10.28
CA ALA A 149 2.30 -7.80 11.14
C ALA A 149 3.66 -7.65 11.86
N THR A 150 4.67 -7.13 11.17
CA THR A 150 6.01 -6.91 11.73
C THR A 150 6.00 -5.82 12.79
N VAL A 151 5.27 -4.72 12.57
CA VAL A 151 5.09 -3.64 13.57
C VAL A 151 4.42 -4.17 14.82
N ASN A 152 3.34 -4.93 14.67
CA ASN A 152 2.62 -5.52 15.80
C ASN A 152 3.51 -6.45 16.62
N ALA A 153 4.28 -7.35 15.97
CA ALA A 153 5.21 -8.23 16.65
C ALA A 153 6.34 -7.46 17.39
N ALA A 154 6.86 -6.40 16.77
CA ALA A 154 7.88 -5.55 17.38
C ALA A 154 7.32 -4.77 18.59
N TYR A 155 6.08 -4.30 18.49
CA TYR A 155 5.37 -3.61 19.58
C TYR A 155 5.14 -4.53 20.77
N GLU A 156 4.62 -5.74 20.55
CA GLU A 156 4.42 -6.75 21.60
C GLU A 156 5.76 -7.10 22.28
N SER A 157 6.82 -7.32 21.50
CA SER A 157 8.16 -7.59 22.02
C SER A 157 8.70 -6.44 22.88
N TRP A 158 8.42 -5.19 22.51
CA TRP A 158 8.79 -4.01 23.30
C TRP A 158 8.00 -3.92 24.60
N LEU A 159 6.69 -4.20 24.58
CA LEU A 159 5.85 -4.23 25.79
C LEU A 159 6.31 -5.32 26.76
N ASP A 160 6.67 -6.51 26.26
CA ASP A 160 7.21 -7.60 27.08
C ASP A 160 8.56 -7.22 27.71
N ALA A 161 9.42 -6.52 26.96
CA ALA A 161 10.67 -5.97 27.51
C ALA A 161 10.40 -4.92 28.60
N ASP A 162 9.46 -4.01 28.38
CA ASP A 162 9.08 -2.99 29.38
C ASP A 162 8.51 -3.62 30.66
N ALA A 163 7.66 -4.63 30.52
CA ALA A 163 7.12 -5.37 31.65
C ALA A 163 8.25 -6.07 32.46
N ARG A 164 9.25 -6.65 31.78
CA ARG A 164 10.45 -7.20 32.42
C ARG A 164 11.25 -6.11 33.15
N LEU A 165 11.41 -4.93 32.54
CA LEU A 165 12.11 -3.80 33.17
C LEU A 165 11.42 -3.35 34.45
N ARG A 166 10.08 -3.20 34.44
CA ARG A 166 9.32 -2.82 35.64
C ARG A 166 9.48 -3.84 36.76
N LYS A 167 9.50 -5.14 36.44
CA LYS A 167 9.78 -6.21 37.42
C LYS A 167 11.20 -6.10 37.99
N ALA A 168 12.21 -5.90 37.13
CA ALA A 168 13.60 -5.73 37.55
C ALA A 168 13.78 -4.49 38.44
N MET A 169 13.12 -3.38 38.13
CA MET A 169 13.15 -2.16 38.96
C MET A 169 12.55 -2.39 40.34
N VAL A 170 11.48 -3.19 40.46
CA VAL A 170 10.91 -3.56 41.77
C VAL A 170 11.87 -4.45 42.55
N ALA A 171 12.52 -5.41 41.90
CA ALA A 171 13.51 -6.28 42.53
C ALA A 171 14.72 -5.48 43.05
N ALA A 172 15.23 -4.53 42.25
CA ALA A 172 16.38 -3.69 42.61
C ALA A 172 16.15 -2.81 43.85
N ARG A 173 14.89 -2.51 44.19
CA ARG A 173 14.55 -1.73 45.40
C ARG A 173 14.86 -2.45 46.71
N TRP A 174 14.96 -3.79 46.69
CA TRP A 174 15.18 -4.56 47.91
C TRP A 174 16.60 -4.46 48.46
N GLY A 175 17.48 -3.72 47.77
CA GLY A 175 18.84 -3.47 48.22
C GLY A 175 19.69 -4.74 48.20
N THR A 176 20.97 -4.58 47.95
CA THR A 176 21.90 -5.70 48.05
C THR A 176 22.43 -5.76 49.48
N PRO A 177 22.37 -6.92 50.16
CA PRO A 177 23.07 -7.10 51.43
C PRO A 177 24.55 -6.75 51.24
N TRP A 178 25.04 -5.73 51.96
CA TRP A 178 26.42 -5.29 51.81
C TRP A 178 27.36 -6.36 52.35
N SER A 179 28.20 -6.91 51.48
CA SER A 179 29.36 -7.72 51.82
C SER A 179 30.53 -7.27 50.95
N ALA A 180 31.74 -7.25 51.54
CA ALA A 180 32.94 -6.89 50.81
C ALA A 180 33.19 -7.96 49.72
N PRO A 181 33.19 -7.61 48.43
CA PRO A 181 33.26 -8.62 47.39
C PRO A 181 34.64 -9.28 47.31
N THR A 182 34.66 -10.59 47.12
CA THR A 182 35.91 -11.34 46.88
C THR A 182 36.31 -11.32 45.41
N CYS A 183 37.57 -11.62 45.09
CA CYS A 183 38.00 -11.76 43.69
C CYS A 183 37.21 -12.86 42.94
N GLU A 184 36.89 -13.96 43.63
CA GLU A 184 36.07 -15.04 43.08
C GLU A 184 34.65 -14.56 42.75
N GLU A 185 34.07 -13.72 43.63
CA GLU A 185 32.75 -13.15 43.42
C GLU A 185 32.74 -12.20 42.21
N TYR A 186 33.75 -11.35 42.04
CA TYR A 186 33.87 -10.51 40.84
C TYR A 186 33.94 -11.34 39.56
N ALA A 187 34.75 -12.41 39.56
CA ALA A 187 34.83 -13.30 38.41
C ALA A 187 33.48 -14.02 38.14
N ALA A 188 32.71 -14.34 39.19
CA ALA A 188 31.38 -14.91 39.04
C ALA A 188 30.38 -13.91 38.45
N ARG A 189 30.41 -12.64 38.89
CA ARG A 189 29.57 -11.55 38.37
C ARG A 189 29.89 -11.24 36.91
N GLU A 190 31.17 -11.21 36.54
CA GLU A 190 31.59 -11.05 35.14
C GLU A 190 31.06 -12.19 34.25
N ARG A 191 31.22 -13.45 34.68
CA ARG A 191 30.67 -14.62 33.95
C ARG A 191 29.16 -14.58 33.86
N PHE A 192 28.46 -14.07 34.88
CA PHE A 192 27.02 -13.88 34.85
C PHE A 192 26.63 -12.84 33.80
N LEU A 193 27.22 -11.64 33.85
CA LEU A 193 26.97 -10.57 32.89
C LEU A 193 27.15 -11.05 31.46
N HIS A 194 28.28 -11.68 31.14
CA HIS A 194 28.57 -12.16 29.79
C HIS A 194 27.57 -13.21 29.30
N ARG A 195 27.20 -14.18 30.16
CA ARG A 195 26.17 -15.18 29.80
C ARG A 195 24.81 -14.54 29.58
N ALA A 196 24.39 -13.64 30.47
CA ALA A 196 23.08 -13.02 30.39
C ALA A 196 22.95 -12.16 29.12
N VAL A 197 24.00 -11.41 28.76
CA VAL A 197 24.06 -10.66 27.49
C VAL A 197 24.07 -11.61 26.29
N ALA A 198 24.86 -12.67 26.31
CA ALA A 198 24.88 -13.66 25.22
C ALA A 198 23.49 -14.28 24.98
N VAL A 199 22.81 -14.72 26.04
CA VAL A 199 21.44 -15.26 25.95
C VAL A 199 20.43 -14.22 25.45
N ALA A 200 20.61 -12.95 25.78
CA ALA A 200 19.80 -11.87 25.21
C ALA A 200 20.07 -11.67 23.71
N CYS A 201 21.34 -11.71 23.28
CA CYS A 201 21.72 -11.65 21.87
C CYS A 201 21.18 -12.85 21.07
N ASP A 202 21.27 -14.07 21.60
CA ASP A 202 20.79 -15.28 20.93
C ASP A 202 19.27 -15.25 20.70
N ARG A 203 18.52 -14.62 21.59
CA ARG A 203 17.07 -14.38 21.44
C ARG A 203 16.73 -13.18 20.54
N GLY A 204 17.73 -12.42 20.11
CA GLY A 204 17.57 -11.15 19.40
C GLY A 204 17.02 -10.02 20.28
N ASP A 205 17.05 -10.16 21.61
CA ASP A 205 16.66 -9.11 22.57
C ASP A 205 17.68 -7.97 22.62
N LEU A 206 18.93 -8.23 22.24
CA LEU A 206 20.00 -7.26 22.09
C LEU A 206 20.76 -7.50 20.77
N PRO A 207 21.36 -6.47 20.15
CA PRO A 207 22.20 -6.64 18.98
C PRO A 207 23.51 -7.33 19.33
N ALA A 208 24.12 -8.07 18.39
CA ALA A 208 25.38 -8.78 18.63
C ALA A 208 26.54 -7.85 19.11
N ALA A 209 26.52 -6.58 18.69
CA ALA A 209 27.49 -5.58 19.15
C ALA A 209 27.46 -5.37 20.68
N ALA A 210 26.30 -5.57 21.33
CA ALA A 210 26.17 -5.44 22.78
C ALA A 210 27.02 -6.46 23.53
N LEU A 211 27.19 -7.68 22.99
CA LEU A 211 28.07 -8.69 23.59
C LEU A 211 29.54 -8.26 23.53
N ALA A 212 29.99 -7.70 22.41
CA ALA A 212 31.35 -7.18 22.27
C ALA A 212 31.60 -5.99 23.21
N ASP A 213 30.61 -5.12 23.41
CA ASP A 213 30.69 -4.03 24.38
C ASP A 213 30.71 -4.53 25.83
N ALA A 214 29.94 -5.57 26.15
CA ALA A 214 29.91 -6.17 27.48
C ALA A 214 31.25 -6.83 27.83
N LEU A 215 31.81 -7.63 26.91
CA LEU A 215 33.13 -8.24 27.06
C LEU A 215 34.25 -7.21 27.23
N ALA A 216 34.08 -6.01 26.67
CA ALA A 216 35.04 -4.92 26.76
C ALA A 216 34.75 -3.92 27.90
N GLY A 217 33.69 -4.13 28.68
CA GLY A 217 33.27 -3.22 29.76
C GLY A 217 32.93 -1.80 29.29
N ARG A 218 32.43 -1.63 28.06
CA ARG A 218 32.04 -0.32 27.48
C ARG A 218 30.56 -0.03 27.70
N ASN A 219 30.10 1.17 27.35
CA ASN A 219 28.67 1.51 27.27
C ASN A 219 27.84 1.21 28.54
N GLY A 220 28.47 1.29 29.72
CA GLY A 220 27.82 1.05 31.01
C GLY A 220 27.72 -0.43 31.42
N TRP A 221 28.30 -1.35 30.66
CA TRP A 221 28.44 -2.76 31.05
C TRP A 221 29.52 -2.91 32.13
N ASP A 222 29.15 -2.74 33.40
CA ASP A 222 30.07 -2.87 34.52
C ASP A 222 29.90 -4.22 35.25
N ALA A 223 30.89 -5.11 35.11
CA ALA A 223 30.94 -6.41 35.76
C ALA A 223 31.07 -6.32 37.30
N ARG A 224 31.39 -5.15 37.85
CA ARG A 224 31.51 -4.94 39.30
C ARG A 224 30.17 -4.69 39.99
N LEU A 225 29.14 -4.32 39.22
CA LEU A 225 27.77 -4.16 39.72
C LEU A 225 27.27 -5.44 40.37
N HIS A 226 26.34 -5.31 41.32
CA HIS A 226 25.65 -6.48 41.85
C HIS A 226 24.81 -7.15 40.74
N PRO A 227 24.63 -8.49 40.71
CA PRO A 227 23.86 -9.16 39.66
C PRO A 227 22.46 -8.57 39.41
N VAL A 228 21.76 -8.10 40.44
CA VAL A 228 20.46 -7.42 40.29
C VAL A 228 20.58 -6.09 39.52
N ASP A 229 21.64 -5.33 39.77
CA ASP A 229 21.91 -4.09 39.02
C ASP A 229 22.37 -4.39 37.60
N GLN A 230 23.12 -5.48 37.38
CA GLN A 230 23.49 -5.97 36.05
C GLN A 230 22.24 -6.37 35.25
N GLU A 231 21.32 -7.11 35.84
CA GLU A 231 20.03 -7.44 35.21
C GLU A 231 19.24 -6.18 34.85
N LEU A 232 19.25 -5.15 35.71
CA LEU A 232 18.60 -3.87 35.42
C LEU A 232 19.24 -3.17 34.22
N VAL A 233 20.58 -3.14 34.13
CA VAL A 233 21.31 -2.59 32.97
C VAL A 233 20.97 -3.35 31.69
N ILE A 234 21.00 -4.69 31.72
CA ILE A 234 20.65 -5.56 30.58
C ILE A 234 19.21 -5.29 30.12
N THR A 235 18.28 -5.24 31.07
CA THR A 235 16.85 -5.09 30.74
C THR A 235 16.56 -3.70 30.21
N LYS A 236 17.21 -2.66 30.74
CA LYS A 236 17.10 -1.29 30.20
C LYS A 236 17.63 -1.22 28.77
N ALA A 237 18.80 -1.80 28.50
CA ALA A 237 19.36 -1.88 27.15
C ALA A 237 18.42 -2.63 26.19
N THR A 238 17.82 -3.74 26.65
CA THR A 238 16.84 -4.52 25.89
C THR A 238 15.62 -3.68 25.51
N VAL A 239 15.03 -2.95 26.47
CA VAL A 239 13.89 -2.06 26.21
C VAL A 239 14.25 -0.99 25.19
N THR A 240 15.40 -0.33 25.34
CA THR A 240 15.86 0.69 24.39
C THR A 240 16.04 0.13 22.99
N TYR A 241 16.67 -1.04 22.85
CA TYR A 241 16.85 -1.68 21.55
C TYR A 241 15.52 -2.12 20.93
N ARG A 242 14.66 -2.79 21.69
CA ARG A 242 13.32 -3.21 21.22
C ARG A 242 12.47 -2.02 20.80
N ARG A 243 12.57 -0.89 21.53
CA ARG A 243 11.90 0.35 21.14
C ARG A 243 12.39 0.85 19.78
N HIS A 244 13.71 0.87 19.58
CA HIS A 244 14.31 1.24 18.30
C HIS A 244 13.86 0.32 17.15
N CYS A 245 13.77 -0.99 17.38
CA CYS A 245 13.24 -1.94 16.40
C CYS A 245 11.78 -1.65 16.05
N TYR A 246 10.94 -1.36 17.05
CA TYR A 246 9.55 -0.97 16.85
C TYR A 246 9.45 0.32 16.02
N ASP A 247 10.19 1.38 16.39
CA ASP A 247 10.17 2.65 15.66
C ASP A 247 10.63 2.46 14.19
N THR A 248 11.64 1.60 13.96
CA THR A 248 12.11 1.25 12.61
C THR A 248 11.05 0.49 11.82
N ALA A 249 10.38 -0.49 12.43
CA ALA A 249 9.30 -1.23 11.78
C ALA A 249 8.12 -0.31 11.44
N ALA A 250 7.76 0.61 12.34
CA ALA A 250 6.69 1.57 12.13
C ALA A 250 6.99 2.52 10.95
N ALA A 251 8.24 2.98 10.83
CA ALA A 251 8.66 3.77 9.68
C ALA A 251 8.53 2.98 8.36
N ALA A 252 8.93 1.70 8.35
CA ALA A 252 8.81 0.84 7.18
C ALA A 252 7.34 0.58 6.79
N GLU A 253 6.44 0.38 7.77
CA GLU A 253 5.01 0.22 7.55
C GLU A 253 4.36 1.47 6.93
N LEU A 254 4.75 2.66 7.39
CA LEU A 254 4.29 3.92 6.80
C LEU A 254 4.71 4.05 5.32
N THR A 255 5.94 3.68 4.97
CA THR A 255 6.40 3.65 3.57
C THR A 255 5.60 2.63 2.76
N ALA A 256 5.44 1.40 3.25
CA ALA A 256 4.69 0.36 2.55
C ALA A 256 3.22 0.73 2.33
N ARG A 257 2.59 1.38 3.32
CA ARG A 257 1.22 1.90 3.21
C ARG A 257 1.12 2.99 2.13
N HIS A 258 2.07 3.91 2.10
CA HIS A 258 2.10 4.97 1.08
C HIS A 258 2.21 4.38 -0.33
N ASP A 259 3.08 3.39 -0.52
CA ASP A 259 3.28 2.73 -1.80
C ASP A 259 2.04 1.92 -2.24
N ALA A 260 1.38 1.23 -1.30
CA ALA A 260 0.11 0.55 -1.57
C ALA A 260 -0.99 1.54 -2.00
N ASP A 261 -1.12 2.68 -1.31
CA ASP A 261 -2.08 3.74 -1.68
C ASP A 261 -1.77 4.33 -3.07
N LEU A 262 -0.48 4.51 -3.41
CA LEU A 262 -0.07 4.98 -4.73
C LEU A 262 -0.41 3.96 -5.82
N ALA A 263 -0.10 2.69 -5.59
CA ALA A 263 -0.38 1.60 -6.53
C ALA A 263 -1.88 1.44 -6.77
N HIS A 264 -2.71 1.51 -5.72
CA HIS A 264 -4.18 1.48 -5.84
C HIS A 264 -4.72 2.66 -6.66
N ARG A 265 -4.20 3.88 -6.44
CA ARG A 265 -4.59 5.05 -7.24
C ARG A 265 -4.20 4.91 -8.71
N ALA A 266 -2.99 4.42 -8.99
CA ALA A 266 -2.53 4.17 -10.35
C ALA A 266 -3.39 3.11 -11.06
N ALA A 267 -3.66 1.99 -10.39
CA ALA A 267 -4.54 0.94 -10.91
C ALA A 267 -5.96 1.47 -11.18
N GLY A 268 -6.53 2.25 -10.25
CA GLY A 268 -7.84 2.87 -10.44
C GLY A 268 -7.87 3.89 -11.59
N SER A 269 -6.77 4.61 -11.83
CA SER A 269 -6.65 5.53 -12.96
C SER A 269 -6.62 4.79 -14.30
N LEU A 270 -5.78 3.76 -14.42
CA LEU A 270 -5.68 2.95 -15.64
C LEU A 270 -6.97 2.16 -15.91
N ALA A 271 -7.67 1.69 -14.87
CA ALA A 271 -8.97 1.04 -15.04
C ALA A 271 -10.01 2.02 -15.62
N ARG A 272 -10.04 3.27 -15.18
CA ARG A 272 -10.91 4.30 -15.76
C ARG A 272 -10.53 4.62 -17.20
N GLU A 273 -9.23 4.71 -17.51
CA GLU A 273 -8.74 4.92 -18.88
C GLU A 273 -9.11 3.75 -19.80
N ALA A 274 -8.93 2.51 -19.34
CA ALA A 274 -9.31 1.31 -20.09
C ALA A 274 -10.81 1.27 -20.40
N LEU A 275 -11.66 1.74 -19.49
CA LEU A 275 -13.11 1.86 -19.70
C LEU A 275 -13.46 3.02 -20.65
N ALA A 276 -12.68 4.09 -20.66
CA ALA A 276 -12.90 5.25 -21.52
C ALA A 276 -12.31 5.11 -22.94
N ALA A 277 -11.29 4.26 -23.12
CA ALA A 277 -10.54 4.12 -24.37
C ALA A 277 -11.43 3.76 -25.60
N PRO A 278 -12.45 2.87 -25.50
CA PRO A 278 -13.34 2.59 -26.64
C PRO A 278 -14.14 3.81 -27.12
N PHE A 279 -14.32 4.81 -26.26
CA PHE A 279 -15.07 6.03 -26.55
C PHE A 279 -14.17 7.19 -27.00
N THR A 280 -12.85 7.01 -26.91
CA THR A 280 -11.88 8.01 -27.36
C THR A 280 -11.66 7.82 -28.85
N THR A 281 -12.48 8.49 -29.65
CA THR A 281 -12.22 8.61 -31.09
C THR A 281 -10.87 9.31 -31.24
N VAL A 282 -9.84 8.59 -31.68
CA VAL A 282 -8.54 9.21 -31.99
C VAL A 282 -8.84 10.34 -32.97
N PRO A 283 -8.65 11.61 -32.58
CA PRO A 283 -8.91 12.70 -33.50
C PRO A 283 -7.95 12.51 -34.66
N SER A 284 -8.52 12.30 -35.85
CA SER A 284 -7.76 12.30 -37.10
C SER A 284 -6.83 13.52 -37.06
N PRO A 285 -5.51 13.36 -37.27
CA PRO A 285 -4.56 14.46 -37.15
C PRO A 285 -5.08 15.60 -38.00
N ALA A 286 -5.51 16.67 -37.34
CA ALA A 286 -6.17 17.78 -37.99
C ALA A 286 -5.25 18.26 -39.11
N THR A 287 -5.74 18.22 -40.35
CA THR A 287 -5.06 18.80 -41.50
C THR A 287 -4.55 20.18 -41.08
N PRO A 288 -3.23 20.44 -41.17
CA PRO A 288 -2.65 21.67 -40.66
C PRO A 288 -3.42 22.85 -41.26
N ALA A 289 -4.01 23.66 -40.39
CA ALA A 289 -4.78 24.83 -40.80
C ALA A 289 -3.90 25.68 -41.74
N PRO A 290 -4.41 26.12 -42.90
CA PRO A 290 -3.63 26.87 -43.87
C PRO A 290 -3.03 28.10 -43.18
N GLY A 291 -1.70 28.22 -43.32
CA GLY A 291 -0.85 29.11 -42.53
C GLY A 291 -1.41 30.51 -42.34
N ARG A 292 -1.64 30.88 -41.08
CA ARG A 292 -1.87 32.27 -40.69
C ARG A 292 -0.57 33.02 -40.96
N ARG A 293 -0.55 33.83 -42.03
CA ARG A 293 0.60 34.67 -42.39
C ARG A 293 0.99 35.54 -41.19
N PRO A 294 2.29 35.60 -40.83
CA PRO A 294 2.73 36.51 -39.78
C PRO A 294 2.44 37.94 -40.21
N MET A 295 1.66 38.66 -39.41
CA MET A 295 1.48 40.11 -39.56
C MET A 295 2.81 40.75 -39.16
N VAL A 296 3.50 41.32 -40.15
CA VAL A 296 4.64 42.22 -39.93
C VAL A 296 4.08 43.49 -39.31
N VAL A 297 4.44 43.76 -38.05
CA VAL A 297 4.13 45.04 -37.40
C VAL A 297 5.27 46.01 -37.75
N PRO A 298 5.02 47.14 -38.43
CA PRO A 298 6.03 48.16 -38.69
C PRO A 298 6.37 48.93 -37.40
N ALA A 299 7.64 49.35 -37.30
CA ALA A 299 8.25 50.03 -36.16
C ALA A 299 7.83 51.51 -36.03
#